data_AF-A0AAU3M2H0-F1
#
_entry.id   AF-A0AAU3M2H0-F1
#
_cell.length_a   1.000
_cell.length_b   1.000
_cell.length_c   1.000
_cell.angle_alpha   90.00
_cell.angle_beta   90.00
_cell.angle_gamma   90.00
#
_symmetry.space_group_name_H-M   'P 1'
#
loop_
_entity.id
_entity.type
_entity.pdbx_description
1 polymer ?
#
loop_
_entity_poly.entity_id
_entity_poly.type
_entity_poly.pdbx_seq_one_letter_code
_entity_poly.pdbx_strand_id
1 'polypeptide(L)'
;MTESSHASHENVPSRQRRRFPGISSRAYEHPADRSALVALRKLSGFDTVFKALSGLLPERSLRLLFLSDSVRVSDAQFAHLNGMLRDACYILDLEKVPPMYVTQDPQPNAMCIGLDEPIIVVTTGLVELLDEEEMRAVVGHEVGHALSGHAVYRTILLFLTNLALKVAWIPLGNVAIMAIVTALREWFRKSELSADRAGLLVGQDLRASMRGLMKIAGGNHLHEMNVDAFLAQADEYEKGGDLRDSVLKILNVLPRTHPFTTVRAAELKKWSETRDYQRIMDGHYPRRDADKDTSVTDAFKESASHYADSVRSSKDPLMKLVGDIAGGAGDLGGKLRDKFTGGAGGSGTGKGDATDGAQESRSPEDPEGPQEPGPARS
;
A
#
# COMPACT_ATOMS: atom_id res chain seq x y z
N MET A 1 28.11 -36.61 -28.77
CA MET A 1 28.06 -35.13 -28.84
C MET A 1 26.84 -34.69 -28.06
N THR A 2 27.03 -34.30 -26.81
CA THR A 2 25.97 -33.82 -25.91
C THR A 2 26.41 -32.46 -25.42
N GLU A 3 25.84 -31.41 -26.02
CA GLU A 3 26.00 -30.04 -25.55
C GLU A 3 25.26 -29.89 -24.23
N SER A 4 26.04 -29.61 -23.18
CA SER A 4 25.54 -29.16 -21.89
C SER A 4 25.27 -27.66 -22.01
N SER A 5 24.00 -27.28 -21.98
CA SER A 5 23.58 -25.88 -21.83
C SER A 5 23.85 -25.45 -20.38
N HIS A 6 25.05 -24.93 -20.13
CA HIS A 6 25.35 -24.24 -18.89
C HIS A 6 24.46 -23.00 -18.76
N ALA A 7 23.55 -23.02 -17.78
CA ALA A 7 22.90 -21.82 -17.28
C ALA A 7 23.98 -20.86 -16.74
N SER A 8 24.15 -19.74 -17.43
CA SER A 8 25.02 -18.64 -17.05
C SER A 8 24.41 -17.89 -15.86
N HIS A 9 24.64 -18.38 -14.64
CA HIS A 9 24.56 -17.54 -13.45
C HIS A 9 25.86 -16.76 -13.36
N GLU A 10 25.81 -15.46 -13.71
CA GLU A 10 26.95 -14.57 -13.57
C GLU A 10 27.39 -14.55 -12.10
N ASN A 11 28.55 -15.15 -11.80
CA ASN A 11 29.24 -14.97 -10.53
C ASN A 11 29.83 -13.56 -10.49
N VAL A 12 28.98 -12.56 -10.27
CA VAL A 12 29.40 -11.18 -9.99
C VAL A 12 30.07 -11.17 -8.61
N PRO A 13 31.18 -10.43 -8.39
CA PRO A 13 31.78 -10.33 -7.06
C PRO A 13 30.73 -9.89 -6.03
N SER A 14 30.65 -10.60 -4.90
CA SER A 14 29.73 -10.22 -3.84
C SER A 14 30.02 -8.79 -3.41
N ARG A 15 29.06 -7.88 -3.62
CA ARG A 15 29.17 -6.52 -3.09
C ARG A 15 29.34 -6.62 -1.59
N GLN A 16 30.37 -5.97 -1.05
CA GLN A 16 30.55 -5.86 0.39
C GLN A 16 29.45 -4.93 0.94
N ARG A 17 28.34 -5.53 1.35
CA ARG A 17 27.18 -4.82 1.90
C ARG A 17 27.47 -4.36 3.32
N ARG A 18 27.01 -3.15 3.65
CA ARG A 18 27.10 -2.59 4.99
C ARG A 18 26.18 -3.38 5.94
N ARG A 19 26.70 -3.71 7.11
CA ARG A 19 25.89 -4.29 8.20
C ARG A 19 25.38 -3.17 9.12
N PHE A 20 24.25 -3.41 9.77
CA PHE A 20 23.64 -2.52 10.76
C PHE A 20 23.51 -3.24 12.12
N PRO A 21 24.63 -3.49 12.85
CA PRO A 21 24.56 -4.14 14.15
C PRO A 21 23.64 -3.40 15.12
N GLY A 22 22.79 -4.12 15.82
CA GLY A 22 21.85 -3.62 16.82
C GLY A 22 20.73 -2.73 16.27
N ILE A 23 20.52 -2.65 14.95
CA ILE A 23 19.51 -1.77 14.36
C ILE A 23 18.10 -2.05 14.90
N SER A 24 17.41 -1.02 15.36
CA SER A 24 15.98 -1.10 15.72
C SER A 24 15.11 -0.98 14.47
N SER A 25 13.95 -1.64 14.45
CA SER A 25 12.96 -1.47 13.39
C SER A 25 12.59 -0.01 13.16
N ARG A 26 12.62 0.79 14.23
CA ARG A 26 12.37 2.23 14.24
C ARG A 26 13.28 3.02 13.32
N ALA A 27 14.46 2.49 12.96
CA ALA A 27 15.38 3.14 12.04
C ALA A 27 14.79 3.26 10.63
N TYR A 28 14.02 2.26 10.19
CA TYR A 28 13.48 2.19 8.84
C TYR A 28 11.94 2.21 8.79
N GLU A 29 11.26 2.14 9.94
CA GLU A 29 9.80 2.25 10.02
C GLU A 29 9.28 3.50 9.32
N HIS A 30 8.29 3.29 8.45
CA HIS A 30 7.55 4.38 7.85
C HIS A 30 6.67 5.07 8.92
N PRO A 31 6.64 6.41 9.02
CA PRO A 31 5.85 7.07 10.05
C PRO A 31 4.36 6.73 10.03
N ALA A 32 3.79 6.49 8.85
CA ALA A 32 2.40 6.02 8.72
C ALA A 32 2.16 4.61 9.30
N ASP A 33 3.14 3.72 9.26
CA ASP A 33 3.07 2.38 9.88
C ASP A 33 2.98 2.53 11.40
N ARG A 34 3.95 3.24 11.99
CA ARG A 34 3.99 3.53 13.43
C ARG A 34 2.69 4.19 13.92
N SER A 35 2.20 5.17 13.18
CA SER A 35 0.96 5.89 13.50
C SER A 35 -0.26 4.98 13.47
N ALA A 36 -0.40 4.18 12.40
CA ALA A 36 -1.52 3.28 12.21
C ALA A 36 -1.54 2.18 13.28
N LEU A 37 -0.37 1.67 13.68
CA LEU A 37 -0.28 0.67 14.76
C LEU A 37 -0.70 1.24 16.11
N VAL A 38 -0.26 2.46 16.44
CA VAL A 38 -0.66 3.15 17.68
C VAL A 38 -2.17 3.42 17.68
N ALA A 39 -2.73 3.87 16.56
CA ALA A 39 -4.17 4.10 16.43
C ALA A 39 -4.97 2.81 16.57
N LEU A 40 -4.52 1.72 15.95
CA LEU A 40 -5.13 0.40 16.03
C LEU A 40 -5.16 -0.12 17.48
N ARG A 41 -4.06 0.01 18.23
CA ARG A 41 -3.97 -0.41 19.64
C ARG A 41 -4.86 0.42 20.58
N LYS A 42 -5.26 1.63 20.19
CA LYS A 42 -6.18 2.48 20.98
C LYS A 42 -7.65 2.10 20.78
N LEU A 43 -7.98 1.22 19.83
CA LEU A 43 -9.35 0.77 19.65
C LEU A 43 -9.82 0.00 20.88
N SER A 44 -10.96 0.41 21.43
CA SER A 44 -11.56 -0.26 22.60
C SER A 44 -11.76 -1.75 22.31
N GLY A 45 -11.27 -2.60 23.20
CA GLY A 45 -11.39 -4.07 23.09
C GLY A 45 -10.36 -4.73 22.17
N PHE A 46 -9.45 -3.98 21.54
CA PHE A 46 -8.41 -4.54 20.67
C PHE A 46 -7.54 -5.58 21.40
N ASP A 47 -7.05 -5.25 22.59
CA ASP A 47 -6.18 -6.15 23.36
C ASP A 47 -6.88 -7.45 23.78
N THR A 48 -8.17 -7.38 24.09
CA THR A 48 -8.98 -8.56 24.43
C THR A 48 -9.15 -9.47 23.22
N VAL A 49 -9.50 -8.89 22.06
CA VAL A 49 -9.63 -9.63 20.80
C VAL A 49 -8.28 -10.22 20.38
N PHE A 50 -7.22 -9.42 20.48
CA PHE A 50 -5.85 -9.84 20.15
C PHE A 50 -5.39 -11.02 21.00
N LYS A 51 -5.58 -10.97 22.33
CA LYS A 51 -5.24 -12.07 23.24
C LYS A 51 -6.05 -13.33 22.95
N ALA A 52 -7.36 -13.18 22.73
CA ALA A 52 -8.23 -14.29 22.38
C ALA A 52 -7.80 -14.96 21.07
N LEU A 53 -7.52 -14.17 20.02
CA LEU A 53 -7.06 -14.70 18.74
C LEU A 53 -5.67 -15.33 18.84
N SER A 54 -4.74 -14.72 19.54
CA SER A 54 -3.38 -15.24 19.70
C SER A 54 -3.37 -16.63 20.38
N GLY A 55 -4.27 -16.87 21.33
CA GLY A 55 -4.43 -18.19 21.96
C GLY A 55 -5.16 -19.23 21.09
N LEU A 56 -6.00 -18.78 20.15
CA LEU A 56 -6.76 -19.66 19.25
C LEU A 56 -6.01 -20.00 17.96
N LEU A 57 -5.00 -19.22 17.59
CA LEU A 57 -4.19 -19.42 16.40
C LEU A 57 -3.23 -20.60 16.61
N PRO A 58 -3.38 -21.71 15.88
CA PRO A 58 -2.52 -22.87 16.06
C PRO A 58 -1.21 -22.64 15.30
N GLU A 59 -0.27 -21.88 15.87
CA GLU A 59 1.05 -21.62 15.27
C GLU A 59 1.77 -22.92 14.87
N ARG A 60 1.65 -23.95 15.71
CA ARG A 60 2.14 -25.30 15.41
C ARG A 60 1.50 -25.87 14.14
N SER A 61 0.21 -25.68 13.92
CA SER A 61 -0.48 -26.14 12.72
C SER A 61 0.01 -25.40 11.48
N LEU A 62 0.26 -24.09 11.58
CA LEU A 62 0.80 -23.30 10.47
C LEU A 62 2.18 -23.83 10.05
N ARG A 63 3.06 -24.08 11.03
CA ARG A 63 4.38 -24.66 10.76
C ARG A 63 4.29 -26.06 10.16
N LEU A 64 3.40 -26.91 10.67
CA LEU A 64 3.20 -28.25 10.15
C LEU A 64 2.70 -28.22 8.71
N LEU A 65 1.82 -27.28 8.35
CA LEU A 65 1.30 -27.12 6.99
C LEU A 65 2.43 -26.86 5.98
N PHE A 66 3.28 -25.87 6.25
CA PHE A 66 4.43 -25.57 5.36
C PHE A 66 5.51 -26.65 5.40
N LEU A 67 5.66 -27.36 6.52
CA LEU A 67 6.55 -28.50 6.57
C LEU A 67 6.04 -29.68 5.73
N SER A 68 4.72 -29.84 5.58
CA SER A 68 4.11 -30.94 4.83
C SER A 68 3.93 -30.66 3.34
N ASP A 69 3.67 -29.40 2.96
CA ASP A 69 3.20 -29.03 1.61
C ASP A 69 4.07 -27.95 0.95
N SER A 70 5.31 -27.79 1.42
CA SER A 70 6.28 -26.86 0.83
C SER A 70 7.71 -27.37 0.98
N VAL A 71 8.62 -26.82 0.18
CA VAL A 71 10.02 -27.20 0.19
C VAL A 71 10.79 -26.28 1.14
N ARG A 72 11.42 -26.85 2.17
CA ARG A 72 12.15 -26.07 3.19
C ARG A 72 13.49 -25.56 2.64
N VAL A 73 13.71 -24.26 2.69
CA VAL A 73 14.99 -23.64 2.33
C VAL A 73 16.06 -24.01 3.36
N SER A 74 17.21 -24.51 2.90
CA SER A 74 18.34 -24.94 3.72
C SER A 74 19.64 -25.02 2.89
N ASP A 75 20.75 -25.42 3.50
CA ASP A 75 22.00 -25.66 2.76
C ASP A 75 21.87 -26.83 1.75
N ALA A 76 20.93 -27.76 1.98
CA ALA A 76 20.74 -28.93 1.14
C ALA A 76 19.77 -28.71 -0.04
N GLN A 77 18.92 -27.67 0.02
CA GLN A 77 17.93 -27.37 -1.02
C GLN A 77 17.59 -25.88 -0.99
N PHE A 78 17.53 -25.23 -2.16
CA PHE A 78 17.45 -23.77 -2.28
C PHE A 78 18.61 -23.04 -1.55
N ALA A 79 19.84 -23.55 -1.65
CA ALA A 79 21.01 -23.04 -0.93
C ALA A 79 21.29 -21.55 -1.19
N HIS A 80 20.99 -21.06 -2.40
CA HIS A 80 21.16 -19.64 -2.75
C HIS A 80 20.16 -18.73 -2.00
N LEU A 81 18.88 -19.11 -1.92
CA LEU A 81 17.90 -18.43 -1.08
C LEU A 81 18.27 -18.49 0.40
N ASN A 82 18.80 -19.63 0.86
CA ASN A 82 19.28 -19.76 2.23
C ASN A 82 20.44 -18.80 2.53
N GLY A 83 21.35 -18.63 1.57
CA GLY A 83 22.42 -17.62 1.62
C GLY A 83 21.87 -16.21 1.73
N MET A 84 20.94 -15.82 0.85
CA MET A 84 20.29 -14.51 0.92
C MET A 84 19.59 -14.25 2.25
N LEU A 85 18.89 -15.24 2.79
CA LEU A 85 18.19 -15.15 4.06
C LEU A 85 19.17 -14.92 5.22
N ARG A 86 20.25 -15.70 5.27
CA ARG A 86 21.30 -15.54 6.29
C ARG A 86 21.98 -14.19 6.17
N ASP A 87 22.28 -13.74 4.95
CA ASP A 87 22.84 -12.41 4.69
C ASP A 87 21.91 -11.30 5.17
N ALA A 88 20.62 -11.39 4.86
CA ALA A 88 19.62 -10.42 5.29
C ALA A 88 19.52 -10.34 6.82
N CYS A 89 19.47 -11.50 7.49
CA CYS A 89 19.47 -11.57 8.95
C CYS A 89 20.78 -11.01 9.52
N TYR A 90 21.93 -11.31 8.91
CA TYR A 90 23.22 -10.79 9.33
C TYR A 90 23.31 -9.26 9.19
N ILE A 91 22.83 -8.71 8.06
CA ILE A 91 22.82 -7.26 7.77
C ILE A 91 21.94 -6.50 8.76
N LEU A 92 20.72 -6.97 9.02
CA LEU A 92 19.79 -6.34 9.96
C LEU A 92 19.98 -6.80 11.42
N ASP A 93 20.99 -7.62 11.65
CA ASP A 93 21.34 -8.17 12.96
C ASP A 93 20.16 -8.88 13.64
N LEU A 94 19.38 -9.66 12.88
CA LEU A 94 18.31 -10.52 13.40
C LEU A 94 18.93 -11.80 13.96
N GLU A 95 18.88 -11.97 15.28
CA GLU A 95 19.56 -13.06 16.00
C GLU A 95 19.10 -14.45 15.58
N LYS A 96 17.79 -14.64 15.42
CA LYS A 96 17.18 -15.93 15.04
C LYS A 96 16.74 -15.88 13.59
N VAL A 97 17.43 -16.64 12.74
CA VAL A 97 17.05 -16.80 11.33
C VAL A 97 15.70 -17.52 11.25
N PRO A 98 14.64 -16.91 10.70
CA PRO A 98 13.34 -17.55 10.58
C PRO A 98 13.40 -18.70 9.55
N PRO A 99 12.68 -19.81 9.74
CA PRO A 99 12.53 -20.82 8.71
C PRO A 99 11.94 -20.22 7.43
N MET A 100 12.47 -20.60 6.28
CA MET A 100 11.94 -20.20 4.97
C MET A 100 11.48 -21.41 4.17
N TYR A 101 10.40 -21.26 3.42
CA TYR A 101 9.81 -22.30 2.57
C TYR A 101 9.51 -21.77 1.18
N VAL A 102 9.67 -22.63 0.18
CA VAL A 102 9.20 -22.39 -1.19
C VAL A 102 7.93 -23.20 -1.42
N THR A 103 6.83 -22.52 -1.73
CA THR A 103 5.53 -23.15 -2.04
C THR A 103 5.26 -23.11 -3.54
N GLN A 104 4.66 -24.17 -4.08
CA GLN A 104 4.27 -24.20 -5.49
C GLN A 104 3.06 -23.29 -5.68
N ASP A 105 3.29 -22.16 -6.35
CA ASP A 105 2.26 -21.20 -6.74
C ASP A 105 2.84 -20.35 -7.89
N PRO A 106 2.19 -20.31 -9.07
CA PRO A 106 2.67 -19.50 -10.18
C PRO A 106 2.51 -17.99 -9.94
N GLN A 107 1.69 -17.56 -8.96
CA GLN A 107 1.53 -16.14 -8.64
C GLN A 107 2.73 -15.65 -7.82
N PRO A 108 3.49 -14.64 -8.29
CA PRO A 108 4.63 -14.10 -7.56
C PRO A 108 4.21 -13.50 -6.22
N ASN A 109 4.69 -14.07 -5.12
CA ASN A 109 4.33 -13.63 -3.78
C ASN A 109 5.38 -14.09 -2.75
N ALA A 110 5.53 -13.31 -1.69
CA ALA A 110 6.26 -13.68 -0.49
C ALA A 110 5.48 -13.20 0.73
N MET A 111 5.67 -13.85 1.88
CA MET A 111 5.06 -13.42 3.12
C MET A 111 5.83 -13.86 4.35
N CYS A 112 5.85 -12.99 5.35
CA CYS A 112 6.30 -13.27 6.71
C CYS A 112 5.09 -13.40 7.65
N ILE A 113 4.93 -14.58 8.25
CA ILE A 113 3.81 -14.94 9.12
C ILE A 113 4.31 -15.77 10.32
N GLY A 114 3.51 -15.90 11.36
CA GLY A 114 3.89 -16.53 12.63
C GLY A 114 3.60 -15.60 13.81
N LEU A 115 3.64 -16.16 15.02
CA LEU A 115 3.45 -15.42 16.26
C LEU A 115 4.79 -15.30 16.98
N ASP A 116 5.18 -16.34 17.73
CA ASP A 116 6.42 -16.36 18.49
C ASP A 116 7.63 -16.68 17.59
N GLU A 117 7.41 -17.47 16.54
CA GLU A 117 8.44 -17.93 15.62
C GLU A 117 8.03 -17.67 14.18
N PRO A 118 8.36 -16.49 13.62
CA PRO A 118 8.02 -16.16 12.24
C PRO A 118 8.65 -17.14 11.27
N ILE A 119 7.92 -17.40 10.19
CA ILE A 119 8.34 -18.14 9.01
C ILE A 119 8.19 -17.24 7.79
N ILE A 120 9.06 -17.44 6.81
CA ILE A 120 9.00 -16.76 5.52
C ILE A 120 8.57 -17.78 4.48
N VAL A 121 7.62 -17.42 3.63
CA VAL A 121 7.14 -18.27 2.54
C VAL A 121 7.30 -17.51 1.24
N VAL A 122 7.89 -18.15 0.23
CA VAL A 122 8.12 -17.60 -1.10
C VAL A 122 7.44 -18.51 -2.12
N THR A 123 6.80 -17.96 -3.14
CA THR A 123 6.18 -18.77 -4.20
C THR A 123 7.18 -19.11 -5.31
N THR A 124 6.98 -20.22 -6.00
CA THR A 124 7.76 -20.58 -7.20
C THR A 124 7.71 -19.48 -8.25
N GLY A 125 6.55 -18.84 -8.46
CA GLY A 125 6.40 -17.74 -9.40
C GLY A 125 7.28 -16.53 -9.07
N LEU A 126 7.58 -16.27 -7.79
CA LEU A 126 8.50 -15.19 -7.42
C LEU A 126 9.95 -15.58 -7.64
N VAL A 127 10.31 -16.83 -7.31
CA VAL A 127 11.66 -17.40 -7.53
C VAL A 127 12.04 -17.39 -9.01
N GLU A 128 11.08 -17.64 -9.89
CA GLU A 128 11.29 -17.64 -11.35
C GLU A 128 11.31 -16.23 -11.96
N LEU A 129 10.65 -15.26 -11.32
CA LEU A 129 10.48 -13.89 -11.84
C LEU A 129 11.70 -13.00 -11.58
N LEU A 130 12.28 -13.08 -10.36
CA LEU A 130 13.26 -12.13 -9.88
C LEU A 130 14.70 -12.63 -10.06
N ASP A 131 15.62 -11.71 -10.38
CA ASP A 131 17.04 -12.00 -10.31
C ASP A 131 17.59 -11.90 -8.88
N GLU A 132 18.90 -12.16 -8.71
CA GLU A 132 19.52 -12.23 -7.38
C GLU A 132 19.37 -10.93 -6.57
N GLU A 133 19.58 -9.77 -7.18
CA GLU A 133 19.55 -8.50 -6.44
C GLU A 133 18.12 -8.07 -6.13
N GLU A 134 17.18 -8.35 -7.04
CA GLU A 134 15.74 -8.14 -6.83
C GLU A 134 15.20 -9.08 -5.73
N MET A 135 15.55 -10.37 -5.77
CA MET A 135 15.15 -11.35 -4.77
C MET A 135 15.76 -11.02 -3.40
N ARG A 136 17.00 -10.51 -3.36
CA ARG A 136 17.62 -10.06 -2.10
C ARG A 136 16.87 -8.90 -1.47
N ALA A 137 16.35 -7.96 -2.27
CA ALA A 137 15.49 -6.89 -1.78
C ALA A 137 14.19 -7.45 -1.18
N VAL A 138 13.58 -8.46 -1.82
CA VAL A 138 12.38 -9.14 -1.29
C VAL A 138 12.68 -9.92 -0.01
N VAL A 139 13.76 -10.70 0.03
CA VAL A 139 14.14 -11.44 1.25
C VAL A 139 14.43 -10.46 2.40
N GLY A 140 15.11 -9.35 2.10
CA GLY A 140 15.31 -8.27 3.07
C GLY A 140 14.02 -7.62 3.56
N HIS A 141 13.04 -7.48 2.67
CA HIS A 141 11.70 -6.99 3.00
C HIS A 141 10.98 -7.93 3.98
N GLU A 142 10.99 -9.24 3.73
CA GLU A 142 10.38 -10.22 4.63
C GLU A 142 11.10 -10.35 5.98
N VAL A 143 12.44 -10.26 5.98
CA VAL A 143 13.23 -10.18 7.23
C VAL A 143 12.91 -8.89 7.98
N GLY A 144 12.67 -7.79 7.27
CA GLY A 144 12.17 -6.54 7.84
C GLY A 144 10.84 -6.70 8.57
N HIS A 145 9.88 -7.43 7.98
CA HIS A 145 8.63 -7.78 8.66
C HIS A 145 8.84 -8.63 9.92
N ALA A 146 9.77 -9.59 9.88
CA ALA A 146 10.12 -10.39 11.06
C ALA A 146 10.71 -9.51 12.17
N LEU A 147 11.68 -8.65 11.85
CA LEU A 147 12.35 -7.78 12.80
C LEU A 147 11.41 -6.72 13.40
N SER A 148 10.47 -6.19 12.61
CA SER A 148 9.48 -5.22 13.07
C SER A 148 8.28 -5.84 13.82
N GLY A 149 8.22 -7.17 13.97
CA GLY A 149 7.09 -7.85 14.61
C GLY A 149 5.79 -7.79 13.78
N HIS A 150 5.88 -7.48 12.49
CA HIS A 150 4.73 -7.36 11.60
C HIS A 150 4.05 -8.72 11.33
N ALA A 151 4.82 -9.82 11.43
CA ALA A 151 4.35 -11.19 11.21
C ALA A 151 3.13 -11.55 12.09
N VAL A 152 3.10 -11.07 13.34
CA VAL A 152 2.04 -11.34 14.31
C VAL A 152 0.70 -10.79 13.81
N TYR A 153 0.68 -9.48 13.51
CA TYR A 153 -0.52 -8.80 13.04
C TYR A 153 -0.95 -9.28 11.64
N ARG A 154 0.01 -9.64 10.78
CA ARG A 154 -0.26 -10.26 9.49
C ARG A 154 -0.97 -11.60 9.65
N THR A 155 -0.50 -12.45 10.56
CA THR A 155 -1.12 -13.75 10.87
C THR A 155 -2.56 -13.58 11.35
N ILE A 156 -2.78 -12.64 12.27
CA ILE A 156 -4.11 -12.29 12.77
C ILE A 156 -5.01 -11.80 11.64
N LEU A 157 -4.50 -10.92 10.76
CA LEU A 157 -5.27 -10.41 9.62
C LEU A 157 -5.69 -11.54 8.67
N LEU A 158 -4.81 -12.48 8.35
CA LEU A 158 -5.14 -13.62 7.49
C LEU A 158 -6.22 -14.50 8.10
N PHE A 159 -6.10 -14.80 9.40
CA PHE A 159 -7.11 -15.58 10.10
C PHE A 159 -8.45 -14.86 10.19
N LEU A 160 -8.46 -13.59 10.57
CA LEU A 160 -9.68 -12.77 10.65
C LEU A 160 -10.34 -12.59 9.29
N THR A 161 -9.57 -12.45 8.21
CA THR A 161 -10.11 -12.38 6.85
C THR A 161 -10.82 -13.69 6.49
N ASN A 162 -10.19 -14.83 6.77
CA ASN A 162 -10.80 -16.14 6.53
C ASN A 162 -12.02 -16.40 7.41
N LEU A 163 -11.98 -15.95 8.68
CA LEU A 163 -13.10 -16.04 9.59
C LEU A 163 -14.27 -15.17 9.11
N ALA A 164 -14.01 -13.92 8.72
CA ALA A 164 -15.00 -12.99 8.19
C ALA A 164 -15.77 -13.58 7.00
N LEU A 165 -15.05 -14.25 6.08
CA LEU A 165 -15.67 -14.96 4.96
C LEU A 165 -16.56 -16.12 5.42
N LYS A 166 -16.13 -16.90 6.42
CA LYS A 166 -16.88 -18.04 6.96
C LYS A 166 -18.14 -17.63 7.73
N VAL A 167 -18.14 -16.46 8.36
CA VAL A 167 -19.26 -15.95 9.17
C VAL A 167 -20.07 -14.86 8.46
N ALA A 168 -19.78 -14.59 7.18
CA ALA A 168 -20.42 -13.54 6.41
C ALA A 168 -21.96 -13.67 6.33
N TRP A 169 -22.47 -14.89 6.51
CA TRP A 169 -23.91 -15.21 6.52
C TRP A 169 -24.62 -14.82 7.83
N ILE A 170 -23.90 -14.51 8.91
CA ILE A 170 -24.47 -14.10 10.20
C ILE A 170 -24.77 -12.59 10.17
N PRO A 171 -26.04 -12.17 10.31
CA PRO A 171 -26.39 -10.74 10.35
C PRO A 171 -25.72 -10.03 11.53
N LEU A 172 -25.25 -8.79 11.31
CA LEU A 172 -24.66 -7.86 12.31
C LEU A 172 -23.31 -8.28 12.95
N GLY A 173 -23.02 -9.57 13.13
CA GLY A 173 -21.73 -10.05 13.67
C GLY A 173 -20.53 -9.74 12.78
N ASN A 174 -20.75 -9.64 11.47
CA ASN A 174 -19.70 -9.37 10.49
C ASN A 174 -19.20 -7.91 10.53
N VAL A 175 -19.99 -6.94 11.02
CA VAL A 175 -19.63 -5.51 10.93
C VAL A 175 -18.40 -5.17 11.78
N ALA A 176 -18.35 -5.67 13.03
CA ALA A 176 -17.21 -5.43 13.91
C ALA A 176 -15.92 -6.10 13.39
N ILE A 177 -16.03 -7.35 12.92
CA ILE A 177 -14.90 -8.08 12.32
C ILE A 177 -14.41 -7.35 11.07
N MET A 178 -15.33 -6.91 10.20
CA MET A 178 -14.98 -6.17 8.99
C MET A 178 -14.30 -4.83 9.28
N ALA A 179 -14.71 -4.12 10.33
CA ALA A 179 -14.03 -2.89 10.76
C ALA A 179 -12.60 -3.17 11.21
N ILE A 180 -12.38 -4.20 12.04
CA ILE A 180 -11.04 -4.62 12.50
C ILE A 180 -10.18 -5.09 11.31
N VAL A 181 -10.73 -5.92 10.42
CA VAL A 181 -10.04 -6.39 9.22
C VAL A 181 -9.67 -5.21 8.32
N THR A 182 -10.56 -4.23 8.14
CA THR A 182 -10.29 -3.04 7.34
C THR A 182 -9.16 -2.20 7.94
N ALA A 183 -9.19 -1.98 9.27
CA ALA A 183 -8.14 -1.25 9.98
C ALA A 183 -6.79 -1.99 9.92
N LEU A 184 -6.79 -3.31 10.12
CA LEU A 184 -5.58 -4.15 10.00
C LEU A 184 -5.04 -4.17 8.57
N ARG A 185 -5.89 -4.22 7.54
CA ARG A 185 -5.47 -4.12 6.14
C ARG A 185 -4.84 -2.77 5.84
N GLU A 186 -5.42 -1.69 6.35
CA GLU A 186 -4.84 -0.36 6.17
C GLU A 186 -3.49 -0.24 6.86
N TRP A 187 -3.39 -0.68 8.11
CA TRP A 187 -2.10 -0.74 8.82
C TRP A 187 -1.09 -1.60 8.06
N PHE A 188 -1.47 -2.80 7.61
CA PHE A 188 -0.57 -3.70 6.90
C PHE A 188 -0.07 -3.08 5.59
N ARG A 189 -0.92 -2.37 4.84
CA ARG A 189 -0.47 -1.60 3.67
C ARG A 189 0.57 -0.52 4.01
N LYS A 190 0.54 0.07 5.21
CA LYS A 190 1.59 1.02 5.63
C LYS A 190 2.87 0.31 6.06
N SER A 191 2.76 -0.88 6.67
CA SER A 191 3.92 -1.65 7.10
C SER A 191 4.75 -2.20 5.93
N GLU A 192 4.13 -2.37 4.76
CA GLU A 192 4.82 -2.64 3.49
C GLU A 192 5.87 -1.58 3.15
N LEU A 193 5.60 -0.30 3.44
CA LEU A 193 6.55 0.79 3.17
C LEU A 193 7.77 0.71 4.11
N SER A 194 7.56 0.29 5.37
CA SER A 194 8.65 0.01 6.30
C SER A 194 9.48 -1.17 5.82
N ALA A 195 8.83 -2.23 5.33
CA ALA A 195 9.51 -3.42 4.85
C ALA A 195 10.25 -3.16 3.51
N ASP A 196 9.74 -2.30 2.63
CA ASP A 196 10.48 -1.84 1.44
C ASP A 196 11.79 -1.14 1.80
N ARG A 197 11.75 -0.30 2.85
CA ARG A 197 12.95 0.37 3.38
C ARG A 197 13.94 -0.65 3.95
N ALA A 198 13.48 -1.65 4.69
CA ALA A 198 14.33 -2.76 5.16
C ALA A 198 14.93 -3.57 3.99
N GLY A 199 14.13 -3.86 2.96
CA GLY A 199 14.57 -4.50 1.72
C GLY A 199 15.68 -3.72 1.02
N LEU A 200 15.57 -2.39 0.94
CA LEU A 200 16.62 -1.53 0.40
C LEU A 200 17.89 -1.52 1.28
N LEU A 201 17.77 -1.52 2.61
CA LEU A 201 18.93 -1.60 3.50
C LEU A 201 19.69 -2.93 3.35
N VAL A 202 18.96 -4.02 3.12
CA VAL A 202 19.55 -5.35 2.88
C VAL A 202 20.13 -5.46 1.47
N GLY A 203 19.40 -5.01 0.45
CA GLY A 203 19.85 -5.11 -0.95
C GLY A 203 20.99 -4.13 -1.27
N GLN A 204 20.91 -2.91 -0.74
CA GLN A 204 21.80 -1.77 -1.01
C GLN A 204 21.92 -1.42 -2.50
N ASP A 205 20.87 -1.74 -3.26
CA ASP A 205 20.73 -1.42 -4.67
C ASP A 205 19.30 -0.93 -4.94
N LEU A 206 19.14 0.40 -4.97
CA LEU A 206 17.85 1.05 -5.22
C LEU A 206 17.27 0.64 -6.59
N ARG A 207 18.12 0.47 -7.60
CA ARG A 207 17.64 0.10 -8.94
C ARG A 207 17.10 -1.32 -8.94
N ALA A 208 17.76 -2.24 -8.25
CA ALA A 208 17.26 -3.61 -8.09
C ALA A 208 15.94 -3.65 -7.31
N SER A 209 15.82 -2.89 -6.20
CA SER A 209 14.56 -2.82 -5.45
C SER A 209 13.41 -2.28 -6.30
N MET A 210 13.64 -1.22 -7.08
CA MET A 210 12.62 -0.66 -7.97
C MET A 210 12.29 -1.59 -9.16
N ARG A 211 13.29 -2.25 -9.75
CA ARG A 211 13.06 -3.24 -10.81
C ARG A 211 12.24 -4.43 -10.31
N GLY A 212 12.49 -4.90 -9.08
CA GLY A 212 11.70 -5.98 -8.47
C GLY A 212 10.23 -5.61 -8.37
N LEU A 213 9.91 -4.42 -7.86
CA LEU A 213 8.53 -3.91 -7.81
C LEU A 213 7.91 -3.75 -9.21
N MET A 214 8.71 -3.30 -10.18
CA MET A 214 8.28 -3.16 -11.58
C MET A 214 7.98 -4.54 -12.20
N LYS A 215 8.81 -5.56 -11.96
CA LYS A 215 8.56 -6.94 -12.43
C LYS A 215 7.35 -7.58 -11.76
N ILE A 216 7.10 -7.32 -10.49
CA ILE A 216 5.85 -7.76 -9.82
C ILE A 216 4.62 -7.16 -10.52
N ALA A 217 4.75 -5.96 -11.10
CA ALA A 217 3.66 -5.30 -11.83
C ALA A 217 3.50 -5.81 -13.27
N GLY A 218 4.60 -6.02 -13.99
CA GLY A 218 4.61 -6.21 -15.44
C GLY A 218 5.28 -7.49 -15.96
N GLY A 219 5.74 -8.38 -15.08
CA GLY A 219 6.42 -9.62 -15.46
C GLY A 219 7.89 -9.42 -15.86
N ASN A 220 8.48 -10.43 -16.51
CA ASN A 220 9.92 -10.47 -16.84
C ASN A 220 10.23 -9.94 -18.26
N HIS A 221 9.73 -8.75 -18.59
CA HIS A 221 9.93 -8.11 -19.90
C HIS A 221 10.84 -6.87 -19.79
N LEU A 222 11.96 -6.98 -19.06
CA LEU A 222 12.84 -5.84 -18.76
C LEU A 222 13.34 -5.08 -20.00
N HIS A 223 13.46 -5.73 -21.14
CA HIS A 223 13.86 -5.09 -22.40
C HIS A 223 12.79 -4.15 -22.98
N GLU A 224 11.54 -4.27 -22.53
CA GLU A 224 10.41 -3.42 -22.93
C GLU A 224 9.98 -2.46 -21.80
N MET A 225 10.60 -2.58 -20.62
CA MET A 225 10.21 -1.83 -19.42
C MET A 225 11.28 -0.81 -19.02
N ASN A 226 10.85 0.33 -18.48
CA ASN A 226 11.74 1.40 -18.05
C ASN A 226 11.36 1.90 -16.65
N VAL A 227 12.32 1.91 -15.73
CA VAL A 227 12.10 2.30 -14.33
C VAL A 227 11.70 3.77 -14.20
N ASP A 228 12.29 4.67 -14.99
CA ASP A 228 11.95 6.10 -14.94
C ASP A 228 10.52 6.35 -15.44
N ALA A 229 10.10 5.64 -16.49
CA ALA A 229 8.70 5.67 -16.96
C ALA A 229 7.74 5.08 -15.91
N PHE A 230 8.12 4.00 -15.24
CA PHE A 230 7.34 3.40 -14.14
C PHE A 230 7.20 4.37 -12.94
N LEU A 231 8.23 5.17 -12.65
CA LEU A 231 8.17 6.22 -11.63
C LEU A 231 7.33 7.42 -12.09
N ALA A 232 7.40 7.81 -13.37
CA ALA A 232 6.54 8.84 -13.92
C ALA A 232 5.06 8.45 -13.83
N GLN A 233 4.73 7.16 -13.99
CA GLN A 233 3.39 6.62 -13.78
C GLN A 233 2.91 6.78 -12.33
N ALA A 234 3.80 6.63 -11.34
CA ALA A 234 3.44 6.89 -9.94
C ALA A 234 3.10 8.37 -9.73
N ASP A 235 3.88 9.25 -10.35
CA ASP A 235 3.70 10.70 -10.30
C ASP A 235 2.38 11.13 -10.97
N GLU A 236 1.99 10.49 -12.06
CA GLU A 236 0.69 10.62 -12.71
C GLU A 236 -0.44 10.11 -11.81
N TYR A 237 -0.29 8.94 -11.19
CA TYR A 237 -1.26 8.37 -10.27
C TYR A 237 -1.52 9.28 -9.05
N GLU A 238 -0.48 9.91 -8.50
CA GLU A 238 -0.60 10.86 -7.39
C GLU A 238 -1.25 12.18 -7.81
N LYS A 239 -0.84 12.75 -8.96
CA LYS A 239 -1.34 14.05 -9.46
C LYS A 239 -2.75 13.95 -10.06
N GLY A 240 -3.08 12.80 -10.63
CA GLY A 240 -4.16 12.65 -11.58
C GLY A 240 -5.55 12.74 -10.94
N GLY A 241 -6.45 13.41 -11.65
CA GLY A 241 -7.89 13.27 -11.50
C GLY A 241 -8.62 14.35 -10.72
N ASP A 242 -9.93 14.21 -10.64
CA ASP A 242 -10.80 15.00 -9.77
C ASP A 242 -11.11 14.27 -8.44
N LEU A 243 -12.00 14.81 -7.61
CA LEU A 243 -12.39 14.17 -6.35
C LEU A 243 -12.99 12.76 -6.54
N ARG A 244 -13.63 12.48 -7.67
CA ARG A 244 -14.17 11.15 -7.98
C ARG A 244 -13.03 10.18 -8.23
N ASP A 245 -11.98 10.61 -8.91
CA ASP A 245 -10.78 9.79 -9.11
C ASP A 245 -10.11 9.48 -7.76
N SER A 246 -10.03 10.43 -6.82
CA SER A 246 -9.54 10.16 -5.46
C SER A 246 -10.38 9.09 -4.74
N VAL A 247 -11.71 9.13 -4.89
CA VAL A 247 -12.60 8.09 -4.33
C VAL A 247 -12.37 6.74 -5.00
N LEU A 248 -12.23 6.71 -6.33
CA LEU A 248 -11.93 5.48 -7.08
C LEU A 248 -10.57 4.89 -6.69
N LYS A 249 -9.56 5.72 -6.46
CA LYS A 249 -8.26 5.28 -5.93
C LYS A 249 -8.44 4.57 -4.58
N ILE A 250 -9.20 5.15 -3.65
CA ILE A 250 -9.50 4.51 -2.36
C ILE A 250 -10.19 3.16 -2.58
N LEU A 251 -11.25 3.12 -3.38
CA LEU A 251 -11.99 1.89 -3.67
C LEU A 251 -11.10 0.80 -4.28
N ASN A 252 -10.15 1.17 -5.12
CA ASN A 252 -9.18 0.23 -5.72
C ASN A 252 -8.11 -0.26 -4.74
N VAL A 253 -7.77 0.53 -3.71
CA VAL A 253 -6.82 0.14 -2.64
C VAL A 253 -7.48 -0.78 -1.61
N LEU A 254 -8.74 -0.56 -1.26
CA LEU A 254 -9.44 -1.27 -0.19
C LEU A 254 -9.33 -2.81 -0.25
N PRO A 255 -9.54 -3.50 -1.39
CA PRO A 255 -9.47 -4.95 -1.46
C PRO A 255 -8.02 -5.49 -1.48
N ARG A 256 -7.01 -4.64 -1.65
CA ARG A 256 -5.61 -5.08 -1.84
C ARG A 256 -4.90 -5.32 -0.51
N THR A 257 -4.04 -6.32 -0.51
CA THR A 257 -3.15 -6.67 0.60
C THR A 257 -1.91 -5.77 0.65
N HIS A 258 -1.43 -5.29 -0.49
CA HIS A 258 -0.25 -4.44 -0.61
C HIS A 258 -0.62 -3.12 -1.31
N PRO A 259 0.10 -2.01 -1.05
CA PRO A 259 0.00 -0.83 -1.88
C PRO A 259 0.39 -1.13 -3.34
N PHE A 260 -0.02 -0.26 -4.27
CA PHE A 260 0.38 -0.37 -5.67
C PHE A 260 1.91 -0.32 -5.81
N THR A 261 2.45 -1.18 -6.66
CA THR A 261 3.90 -1.31 -6.90
C THR A 261 4.54 -0.02 -7.39
N THR A 262 3.85 0.75 -8.23
CA THR A 262 4.29 2.09 -8.68
C THR A 262 4.46 3.06 -7.51
N VAL A 263 3.48 3.11 -6.61
CA VAL A 263 3.51 3.96 -5.40
C VAL A 263 4.63 3.54 -4.46
N ARG A 264 4.82 2.23 -4.26
CA ARG A 264 5.93 1.69 -3.46
C ARG A 264 7.29 2.08 -4.02
N ALA A 265 7.47 1.98 -5.34
CA ALA A 265 8.72 2.35 -6.00
C ALA A 265 9.03 3.85 -5.85
N ALA A 266 8.02 4.71 -5.99
CA ALA A 266 8.17 6.14 -5.80
C ALA A 266 8.49 6.51 -4.34
N GLU A 267 7.80 5.93 -3.36
CA GLU A 267 8.07 6.16 -1.94
C GLU A 267 9.46 5.66 -1.54
N LEU A 268 9.89 4.51 -2.07
CA LEU A 268 11.23 3.98 -1.82
C LEU A 268 12.33 4.87 -2.41
N LYS A 269 12.16 5.34 -3.64
CA LYS A 269 13.07 6.32 -4.27
C LYS A 269 13.13 7.60 -3.44
N LYS A 270 11.97 8.15 -3.07
CA LYS A 270 11.89 9.36 -2.24
C LYS A 270 12.63 9.18 -0.92
N TRP A 271 12.44 8.05 -0.24
CA TRP A 271 13.15 7.76 1.02
C TRP A 271 14.66 7.67 0.82
N SER A 272 15.13 7.04 -0.26
CA SER A 272 16.57 6.92 -0.54
C SER A 272 17.28 8.27 -0.74
N GLU A 273 16.53 9.30 -1.13
CA GLU A 273 17.02 10.67 -1.31
C GLU A 273 16.99 11.49 0.01
N THR A 274 16.41 10.93 1.08
CA THR A 274 16.34 11.62 2.38
C THR A 274 17.64 11.55 3.16
N ARG A 275 17.81 12.51 4.07
CA ARG A 275 18.91 12.52 5.03
C ARG A 275 18.84 11.36 6.01
N ASP A 276 17.65 10.84 6.31
CA ASP A 276 17.46 9.72 7.23
C ASP A 276 18.06 8.44 6.67
N TYR A 277 17.82 8.14 5.39
CA TYR A 277 18.46 7.01 4.71
C TYR A 277 19.99 7.13 4.75
N GLN A 278 20.53 8.31 4.39
CA GLN A 278 21.98 8.54 4.41
C GLN A 278 22.57 8.37 5.81
N ARG A 279 21.89 8.87 6.86
CA ARG A 279 22.32 8.69 8.25
C ARG A 279 22.41 7.21 8.65
N ILE A 280 21.42 6.40 8.27
CA ILE A 280 21.45 4.95 8.53
C ILE A 280 22.66 4.33 7.81
N MET A 281 22.85 4.67 6.54
CA MET A 281 24.00 4.20 5.76
C MET A 281 25.33 4.64 6.39
N ASP A 282 25.41 5.81 7.00
CA ASP A 282 26.60 6.30 7.70
C ASP A 282 26.82 5.64 9.08
N GLY A 283 25.88 4.81 9.55
CA GLY A 283 25.96 4.13 10.86
C GLY A 283 25.23 4.85 12.00
N HIS A 284 24.48 5.91 11.69
CA HIS A 284 23.74 6.74 12.65
C HIS A 284 22.25 6.38 12.66
N TYR A 285 21.91 5.31 13.36
CA TYR A 285 20.53 4.79 13.44
C TYR A 285 20.12 4.42 14.88
N PRO A 286 18.82 4.43 15.22
CA PRO A 286 18.31 3.90 16.46
C PRO A 286 18.70 2.44 16.68
N ARG A 287 19.14 2.11 17.89
CA ARG A 287 19.54 0.75 18.27
C ARG A 287 18.53 0.13 19.23
N ARG A 288 18.41 -1.19 19.21
CA ARG A 288 17.41 -1.95 19.99
C ARG A 288 17.60 -1.86 21.50
N ASP A 289 18.82 -1.64 21.96
CA ASP A 289 19.13 -1.41 23.38
C ASP A 289 18.42 -0.17 23.94
N ALA A 290 18.26 0.87 23.11
CA ALA A 290 17.57 2.12 23.45
C ALA A 290 16.04 2.08 23.28
N ASP A 291 15.46 0.96 22.83
CA ASP A 291 14.01 0.89 22.57
C ASP A 291 13.18 0.96 23.86
N LYS A 292 13.71 0.46 24.98
CA LYS A 292 13.03 0.47 26.29
C LYS A 292 12.86 1.87 26.88
N ASP A 293 13.75 2.79 26.52
CA ASP A 293 13.80 4.16 27.07
C ASP A 293 13.02 5.16 26.20
N THR A 294 12.33 4.68 25.17
CA THR A 294 11.66 5.54 24.20
C THR A 294 10.23 5.91 24.64
N SER A 295 9.94 7.21 24.60
CA SER A 295 8.63 7.77 24.90
C SER A 295 7.62 7.49 23.78
N VAL A 296 6.51 6.84 24.13
CA VAL A 296 5.34 6.65 23.24
C VAL A 296 4.74 7.99 22.81
N THR A 297 4.82 9.01 23.67
CA THR A 297 4.30 10.35 23.38
C THR A 297 5.13 11.05 22.30
N ASP A 298 6.45 10.89 22.32
CA ASP A 298 7.32 11.52 21.31
C ASP A 298 7.19 10.81 19.96
N ALA A 299 7.07 9.48 19.97
CA ALA A 299 6.71 8.70 18.79
C ALA A 299 5.38 9.18 18.17
N PHE A 300 4.37 9.49 18.99
CA PHE A 300 3.08 10.01 18.51
C PHE A 300 3.19 11.42 17.93
N LYS A 301 3.98 12.31 18.54
CA LYS A 301 4.20 13.67 18.02
C LYS A 301 4.89 13.64 16.65
N GLU A 302 5.95 12.83 16.51
CA GLU A 302 6.69 12.65 15.26
C GLU A 302 5.77 12.13 14.13
N SER A 303 4.97 11.12 14.47
CA SER A 303 3.90 10.59 13.62
C SER A 303 2.88 11.65 13.19
N ALA A 304 2.42 12.50 14.11
CA ALA A 304 1.46 13.55 13.82
C ALA A 304 2.04 14.64 12.90
N SER A 305 3.30 15.04 13.11
CA SER A 305 3.98 15.99 12.20
C SER A 305 4.11 15.43 10.80
N HIS A 306 4.48 14.15 10.66
CA HIS A 306 4.58 13.51 9.34
C HIS A 306 3.22 13.43 8.65
N TYR A 307 2.14 13.15 9.39
CA TYR A 307 0.79 13.17 8.81
C TYR A 307 0.42 14.57 8.32
N ALA A 308 0.64 15.61 9.13
CA ALA A 308 0.39 16.99 8.74
C ALA A 308 1.18 17.40 7.49
N ASP A 309 2.46 17.01 7.41
CA ASP A 309 3.29 17.27 6.24
C ASP A 309 2.82 16.45 5.02
N SER A 310 2.37 15.21 5.20
CA SER A 310 1.81 14.40 4.12
C SER A 310 0.53 15.00 3.54
N VAL A 311 -0.35 15.56 4.38
CA VAL A 311 -1.56 16.26 3.95
C VAL A 311 -1.17 17.54 3.20
N ARG A 312 -0.26 18.34 3.76
CA ARG A 312 0.20 19.61 3.18
C ARG A 312 0.91 19.43 1.84
N SER A 313 1.72 18.37 1.69
CA SER A 313 2.50 18.09 0.49
C SER A 313 1.76 17.21 -0.53
N SER A 314 0.56 16.73 -0.20
CA SER A 314 -0.21 15.86 -1.08
C SER A 314 -0.67 16.60 -2.32
N LYS A 315 -0.49 15.96 -3.48
CA LYS A 315 -1.01 16.45 -4.76
C LYS A 315 -2.45 16.00 -5.00
N ASP A 316 -2.97 15.05 -4.22
CA ASP A 316 -4.29 14.44 -4.40
C ASP A 316 -5.43 15.42 -4.05
N PRO A 317 -6.46 15.56 -4.91
CA PRO A 317 -7.59 16.48 -4.69
C PRO A 317 -8.33 16.32 -3.36
N LEU A 318 -8.50 15.08 -2.87
CA LEU A 318 -9.20 14.83 -1.61
C LEU A 318 -8.36 15.30 -0.41
N MET A 319 -7.05 15.05 -0.45
CA MET A 319 -6.13 15.49 0.60
C MET A 319 -5.96 17.00 0.63
N LYS A 320 -5.98 17.66 -0.55
CA LYS A 320 -6.04 19.12 -0.64
C LYS A 320 -7.30 19.69 0.01
N LEU A 321 -8.47 19.11 -0.27
CA LEU A 321 -9.73 19.51 0.36
C LEU A 321 -9.67 19.38 1.89
N VAL A 322 -9.11 18.28 2.41
CA VAL A 322 -8.90 18.11 3.86
C VAL A 322 -7.97 19.19 4.42
N GLY A 323 -6.87 19.48 3.72
CA GLY A 323 -5.95 20.56 4.09
C GLY A 323 -6.62 21.94 4.12
N ASP A 324 -7.43 22.26 3.10
CA ASP A 324 -8.13 23.55 2.97
C ASP A 324 -9.17 23.74 4.08
N ILE A 325 -9.91 22.67 4.43
CA ILE A 325 -10.88 22.68 5.54
C ILE A 325 -10.17 22.85 6.89
N ALA A 326 -9.07 22.12 7.12
CA ALA A 326 -8.31 22.20 8.36
C ALA A 326 -7.56 23.54 8.52
N GLY A 327 -7.18 24.17 7.40
CA GLY A 327 -6.51 25.48 7.36
C GLY A 327 -7.44 26.68 7.56
N GLY A 328 -8.75 26.47 7.75
CA GLY A 328 -9.70 27.54 8.05
C GLY A 328 -10.04 28.44 6.86
N ALA A 329 -9.83 27.98 5.62
CA ALA A 329 -10.31 28.66 4.42
C ALA A 329 -11.84 28.53 4.34
N GLY A 330 -12.53 29.37 5.11
CA GLY A 330 -13.99 29.40 5.22
C GLY A 330 -14.65 29.87 3.93
N ASP A 331 -14.95 28.94 3.02
CA ASP A 331 -16.14 28.97 2.16
C ASP A 331 -16.24 27.65 1.35
N LEU A 332 -16.62 26.56 2.01
CA LEU A 332 -16.67 25.23 1.39
C LEU A 332 -17.96 24.45 1.63
N GLY A 333 -18.99 25.06 2.23
CA GLY A 333 -20.33 24.46 2.27
C GLY A 333 -21.02 24.47 0.89
N GLY A 334 -20.84 25.55 0.11
CA GLY A 334 -21.48 25.72 -1.19
C GLY A 334 -20.83 24.92 -2.33
N LYS A 335 -19.49 24.87 -2.37
CA LYS A 335 -18.74 24.22 -3.47
C LYS A 335 -18.78 22.70 -3.44
N LEU A 336 -18.91 22.09 -2.26
CA LEU A 336 -19.11 20.64 -2.10
C LEU A 336 -20.50 20.23 -2.61
N ARG A 337 -21.54 21.03 -2.35
CA ARG A 337 -22.90 20.75 -2.82
C ARG A 337 -23.01 20.83 -4.34
N ASP A 338 -22.52 21.91 -4.93
CA ASP A 338 -22.67 22.16 -6.38
C ASP A 338 -21.89 21.17 -7.28
N LYS A 339 -20.88 20.48 -6.74
CA LYS A 339 -20.16 19.39 -7.46
C LYS A 339 -20.70 17.98 -7.19
N PHE A 340 -21.33 17.75 -6.04
CA PHE A 340 -21.94 16.44 -5.71
C PHE A 340 -23.34 16.29 -6.28
N THR A 341 -24.14 17.36 -6.28
CA THR A 341 -25.42 17.41 -6.97
C THR A 341 -25.19 17.98 -8.35
N GLY A 342 -24.85 17.13 -9.32
CA GLY A 342 -24.75 17.55 -10.72
C GLY A 342 -25.97 18.39 -11.11
N GLY A 343 -25.70 19.52 -11.78
CA GLY A 343 -26.67 20.59 -12.08
C GLY A 343 -28.08 20.08 -12.37
N ALA A 344 -28.98 20.31 -11.41
CA ALA A 344 -30.40 20.13 -11.57
C ALA A 344 -31.11 21.22 -10.76
N GLY A 345 -31.68 22.20 -11.46
CA GLY A 345 -32.70 23.10 -10.92
C GLY A 345 -32.39 24.59 -11.10
N GLY A 346 -33.03 25.22 -12.09
CA GLY A 346 -33.00 26.68 -12.22
C GLY A 346 -33.73 27.29 -13.42
N SER A 347 -34.84 26.72 -13.92
CA SER A 347 -35.75 27.45 -14.81
C SER A 347 -36.76 28.28 -14.00
N GLY A 348 -36.75 29.60 -14.22
CA GLY A 348 -37.90 30.50 -14.08
C GLY A 348 -38.05 31.30 -12.78
N THR A 349 -37.84 32.62 -12.83
CA THR A 349 -38.91 33.66 -12.89
C THR A 349 -38.40 35.08 -12.56
N GLY A 350 -38.63 36.01 -13.50
CA GLY A 350 -39.18 37.36 -13.33
C GLY A 350 -38.68 38.35 -12.25
N LYS A 351 -37.95 39.38 -12.72
CA LYS A 351 -38.07 40.83 -12.40
C LYS A 351 -36.92 41.51 -13.17
N GLY A 352 -37.11 42.39 -14.14
CA GLY A 352 -37.99 43.54 -14.16
C GLY A 352 -37.09 44.76 -13.99
N ASP A 353 -36.60 45.34 -15.09
CA ASP A 353 -36.32 46.78 -15.13
C ASP A 353 -36.38 47.33 -16.55
N ALA A 354 -36.94 48.53 -16.64
CA ALA A 354 -37.40 49.20 -17.84
C ALA A 354 -36.49 50.38 -18.20
N THR A 355 -36.20 50.56 -19.49
CA THR A 355 -35.88 51.84 -20.14
C THR A 355 -36.22 51.67 -21.63
N ASP A 356 -37.38 52.11 -22.12
CA ASP A 356 -37.78 53.47 -22.52
C ASP A 356 -37.26 53.86 -23.92
N GLY A 357 -38.17 54.26 -24.82
CA GLY A 357 -37.83 54.85 -26.13
C GLY A 357 -38.70 54.44 -27.35
N ALA A 358 -39.86 55.08 -27.49
CA ALA A 358 -40.54 55.56 -28.71
C ALA A 358 -40.62 54.69 -30.00
N GLN A 359 -41.80 54.26 -30.47
CA GLN A 359 -42.86 55.00 -31.21
C GLN A 359 -42.73 54.85 -32.76
N GLU A 360 -43.82 54.37 -33.37
CA GLU A 360 -44.27 54.44 -34.79
C GLU A 360 -44.71 53.04 -35.31
N SER A 361 -46.00 52.70 -35.36
CA SER A 361 -47.11 53.14 -36.21
C SER A 361 -47.34 52.25 -37.45
N ARG A 362 -48.62 51.87 -37.63
CA ARG A 362 -49.32 51.37 -38.84
C ARG A 362 -49.47 49.85 -39.03
N SER A 363 -50.66 49.36 -38.68
CA SER A 363 -51.45 48.35 -39.43
C SER A 363 -52.01 48.98 -40.73
N PRO A 364 -52.81 48.30 -41.59
CA PRO A 364 -53.31 46.91 -41.58
C PRO A 364 -53.24 46.20 -42.96
N GLU A 365 -53.66 44.93 -43.06
CA GLU A 365 -54.60 44.43 -44.09
C GLU A 365 -54.73 42.88 -44.00
N ASP A 366 -55.87 42.44 -43.46
CA ASP A 366 -56.60 41.21 -43.84
C ASP A 366 -57.31 41.49 -45.19
N PRO A 367 -57.79 40.51 -46.00
CA PRO A 367 -58.54 39.33 -45.55
C PRO A 367 -58.42 38.05 -46.40
N GLU A 368 -59.01 36.94 -45.91
CA GLU A 368 -59.94 36.03 -46.62
C GLU A 368 -59.92 34.62 -45.99
N GLY A 369 -60.98 34.29 -45.26
CA GLY A 369 -61.45 32.90 -45.14
C GLY A 369 -62.45 32.59 -46.27
N PRO A 370 -63.30 31.55 -46.16
CA PRO A 370 -63.28 30.35 -45.31
C PRO A 370 -63.45 29.05 -46.16
N GLN A 371 -63.42 27.87 -45.54
CA GLN A 371 -64.39 26.77 -45.76
C GLN A 371 -63.93 25.44 -45.13
N GLU A 372 -64.59 25.06 -44.02
CA GLU A 372 -64.89 23.65 -43.72
C GLU A 372 -66.16 23.25 -44.51
N PRO A 373 -66.36 21.94 -44.80
CA PRO A 373 -67.11 21.09 -43.87
C PRO A 373 -66.56 19.64 -43.74
N GLY A 374 -66.83 18.99 -42.59
CA GLY A 374 -66.66 17.53 -42.40
C GLY A 374 -67.71 16.70 -43.17
N PRO A 375 -68.07 15.45 -42.78
CA PRO A 375 -67.54 14.56 -41.73
C PRO A 375 -67.38 13.07 -42.18
N ALA A 376 -67.10 12.20 -41.19
CA ALA A 376 -67.55 10.80 -41.05
C ALA A 376 -66.72 9.63 -41.65
N ARG A 377 -66.21 8.83 -40.70
CA ARG A 377 -66.26 7.35 -40.55
C ARG A 377 -66.08 6.46 -41.80
N SER A 378 -65.11 5.56 -41.69
CA SER A 378 -65.29 4.10 -41.82
C SER A 378 -64.24 3.39 -40.97
#